data_AF-A0AAD6Z4T9-F1
#
_entry.id   AF-A0AAD6Z4T9-F1
#
_cell.length_a   1.000
_cell.length_b   1.000
_cell.length_c   1.000
_cell.angle_alpha   90.00
_cell.angle_beta   90.00
_cell.angle_gamma   90.00
#
_symmetry.space_group_name_H-M   'P 1'
#
loop_
_entity.id
_entity.type
_entity.pdbx_description
1 polymer ?
#
loop_
_entity_poly.entity_id
_entity_poly.type
_entity_poly.pdbx_seq_one_letter_code
_entity_poly.pdbx_strand_id
1 'polypeptide(L)' 'MPSPPAKRQRTGDKPITRSKMWHRDGSVVLQAGNTQFRVHWGVLALHSSVFHDMEERPQPQE' A
#
# COMPACT_ATOMS: atom_id res chain seq x y z
N MET A 1 28.29 36.03 3.70
CA MET A 1 27.07 35.44 3.12
C MET A 1 27.03 33.97 3.54
N PRO A 2 26.03 33.48 4.29
CA PRO A 2 25.94 32.06 4.64
C PRO A 2 25.38 31.25 3.47
N SER A 3 25.98 30.10 3.19
CA SER A 3 25.70 29.23 2.04
C SER A 3 24.30 28.58 2.08
N PRO A 4 23.72 28.20 0.92
CA PRO A 4 22.40 27.58 0.86
C PRO A 4 22.36 26.20 1.53
N PRO A 5 21.28 25.85 2.26
CA PRO A 5 21.19 24.60 2.99
C PRO A 5 21.17 23.40 2.03
N ALA A 6 21.97 22.38 2.35
CA ALA A 6 22.07 21.14 1.58
C ALA A 6 20.69 20.49 1.41
N LYS A 7 20.35 20.21 0.15
CA LYS A 7 19.13 19.52 -0.28
C LYS A 7 18.93 18.25 0.57
N ARG A 8 17.83 18.18 1.33
CA ARG A 8 17.53 17.08 2.26
C ARG A 8 17.63 15.74 1.51
N GLN A 9 18.54 14.89 1.97
CA GLN A 9 18.74 13.54 1.45
C GLN A 9 17.44 12.74 1.58
N ARG A 10 16.95 12.16 0.48
CA ARG A 10 15.79 11.26 0.50
C ARG A 10 16.20 10.02 1.30
N THR A 11 15.75 9.93 2.56
CA THR A 11 15.97 8.76 3.41
C THR A 11 15.44 7.53 2.67
N GLY A 12 16.35 6.60 2.38
CA GLY A 12 16.14 5.50 1.45
C GLY A 12 14.98 4.59 1.83
N ASP A 13 14.23 4.17 0.81
CA ASP A 13 13.28 3.07 0.85
C ASP A 13 13.99 1.81 1.34
N LYS A 14 13.84 1.47 2.63
CA LYS A 14 14.20 0.14 3.11
C LYS A 14 13.39 -0.90 2.34
N PRO A 15 14.00 -1.99 1.85
CA PRO A 15 13.26 -3.03 1.13
C PRO A 15 12.19 -3.60 2.03
N ILE A 16 10.95 -3.56 1.55
CA ILE A 16 9.79 -4.01 2.30
C ILE A 16 9.77 -5.54 2.26
N THR A 17 10.04 -6.17 3.39
CA THR A 17 9.93 -7.63 3.54
C THR A 17 8.45 -8.00 3.49
N ARG A 18 8.00 -8.55 2.36
CA ARG A 18 6.64 -9.09 2.21
C ARG A 18 6.60 -10.49 2.84
N SER A 19 5.67 -10.71 3.76
CA SER A 19 5.43 -12.05 4.31
C SER A 19 4.85 -12.97 3.22
N LYS A 20 5.28 -14.23 3.17
CA LYS A 20 4.92 -15.20 2.11
C LYS A 20 3.48 -15.76 2.23
N MET A 21 2.79 -15.49 3.33
CA MET A 21 1.44 -16.01 3.61
C MET A 21 0.36 -15.05 3.10
N TRP A 22 0.09 -15.14 1.80
CA TRP A 22 -1.09 -14.55 1.17
C TRP A 22 -2.20 -15.61 1.19
N HIS A 23 -3.14 -15.46 2.13
CA HIS A 23 -4.36 -16.27 2.12
C HIS A 23 -5.31 -15.68 1.07
N ARG A 24 -5.99 -16.53 0.30
CA ARG A 24 -7.07 -16.10 -0.61
C ARG A 24 -8.39 -15.89 0.16
N ASP A 25 -8.31 -15.24 1.30
CA ASP A 25 -9.45 -14.99 2.20
C ASP A 25 -10.22 -13.71 1.84
N GLY A 26 -9.84 -13.00 0.78
CA GLY A 26 -10.42 -11.70 0.44
C GLY A 26 -9.76 -10.53 1.18
N SER A 27 -8.55 -10.70 1.71
CA SER A 27 -7.75 -9.61 2.25
C SER A 27 -6.88 -8.93 1.19
N VAL A 28 -6.75 -7.60 1.30
CA VAL A 28 -5.82 -6.76 0.54
C VAL A 28 -4.73 -6.20 1.45
N VAL A 29 -3.54 -5.96 0.89
CA VAL A 29 -2.45 -5.31 1.61
C VAL A 29 -2.29 -3.88 1.10
N LEU A 30 -2.54 -2.91 1.96
CA LEU A 30 -2.29 -1.50 1.71
C LEU A 30 -0.90 -1.15 2.23
N GLN A 31 -0.05 -0.60 1.36
CA GLN A 31 1.29 -0.17 1.73
C GLN A 31 1.35 1.35 1.85
N ALA A 32 1.78 1.84 3.01
CA ALA A 32 2.04 3.25 3.25
C ALA A 32 3.47 3.41 3.79
N GLY A 33 4.37 3.92 2.95
CA GLY A 33 5.79 3.95 3.23
C GLY A 33 6.35 2.55 3.49
N ASN A 34 7.04 2.36 4.63
CA ASN A 34 7.59 1.07 5.04
C ASN A 34 6.64 0.20 5.86
N THR A 35 5.36 0.60 5.97
CA THR A 35 4.36 -0.15 6.74
C THR A 35 3.34 -0.77 5.80
N GLN A 36 2.99 -2.03 6.07
CA GLN A 36 1.96 -2.77 5.35
C GLN A 36 0.79 -3.03 6.29
N PHE A 37 -0.41 -2.75 5.82
CA PHE A 37 -1.66 -2.99 6.52
C PHE A 37 -2.43 -4.07 5.78
N ARG A 38 -2.74 -5.18 6.45
CA ARG A 38 -3.62 -6.21 5.89
C ARG A 38 -5.05 -5.92 6.33
N VAL A 39 -5.92 -5.66 5.37
CA VAL A 39 -7.32 -5.28 5.61
C VAL A 39 -8.22 -6.15 4.73
N HIS A 40 -9.39 -6.54 5.24
CA HIS A 40 -10.37 -7.30 4.47
C HIS A 40 -11.11 -6.37 3.48
N TRP A 41 -11.33 -6.81 2.23
CA TRP A 41 -12.02 -6.01 1.21
C TRP A 41 -13.39 -5.52 1.68
N GLY A 42 -14.19 -6.38 2.33
CA GLY A 42 -15.50 -6.00 2.85
C GLY A 42 -15.50 -4.80 3.82
N VAL A 43 -14.42 -4.60 4.61
CA VAL A 43 -14.31 -3.43 5.49
C VAL A 43 -14.00 -2.17 4.69
N LEU A 44 -13.15 -2.28 3.66
CA LEU A 44 -12.82 -1.16 2.78
C LEU A 44 -14.01 -0.75 1.91
N ALA A 45 -14.74 -1.72 1.35
CA ALA A 45 -15.93 -1.50 0.55
C ALA A 45 -17.06 -0.84 1.36
N LEU A 46 -17.23 -1.21 2.64
CA LEU A 46 -18.23 -0.60 3.53
C LEU A 46 -17.99 0.90 3.74
N HIS A 47 -16.73 1.33 3.80
CA HIS A 47 -16.37 2.71 4.12
C HIS A 47 -15.97 3.55 2.89
N SER A 48 -15.85 2.95 1.70
CA SER A 48 -15.40 3.63 0.50
C SER A 48 -15.90 2.94 -0.77
N SER A 49 -16.68 3.67 -1.57
CA SER A 49 -17.13 3.21 -2.88
C SER A 49 -15.97 2.96 -3.84
N VAL A 50 -14.87 3.69 -3.70
CA VAL A 50 -13.68 3.50 -4.55
C VAL A 50 -13.08 2.10 -4.35
N PHE A 51 -13.02 1.62 -3.10
CA PHE A 51 -12.52 0.28 -2.84
C PHE A 51 -13.53 -0.80 -3.25
N HIS A 52 -14.83 -0.53 -3.13
CA HIS A 52 -15.85 -1.44 -3.67
C HIS A 52 -15.70 -1.62 -5.19
N ASP A 53 -15.61 -0.52 -5.93
CA ASP A 53 -15.45 -0.54 -7.40
C ASP A 53 -14.12 -1.18 -7.85
N MET A 54 -13.09 -1.14 -7.00
CA MET A 54 -11.79 -1.78 -7.27
C MET A 54 -11.83 -3.29 -7.07
N GLU A 55 -12.64 -3.80 -6.15
CA GLU A 55 -12.83 -5.23 -5.94
C GLU A 55 -13.58 -5.87 -7.11
N GLU A 56 -14.62 -5.19 -7.62
CA GLU A 56 -15.45 -5.67 -8.72
C GLU A 56 -14.73 -5.68 -10.08
N ARG A 57 -13.64 -4.91 -10.21
CA ARG A 57 -12.84 -4.88 -11.42
C ARG A 57 -11.67 -5.88 -11.31
N PRO A 58 -11.75 -7.06 -11.94
CA PRO A 58 -10.63 -7.99 -11.94
C PRO A 58 -9.40 -7.31 -12.53
N GLN A 59 -8.31 -7.30 -11.77
CA GLN A 59 -7.05 -6.79 -12.27
C GLN A 59 -6.65 -7.62 -13.50
N PRO A 60 -6.30 -6.99 -14.64
CA PRO A 60 -5.89 -7.73 -15.82
C PRO A 60 -4.75 -8.67 -15.45
N GLN A 61 -4.92 -9.94 -15.82
CA GLN A 61 -3.86 -10.93 -15.69
C GLN A 61 -2.78 -10.56 -16.71
N GLU A 62 -1.59 -10.17 -16.23
CA GLU A 62 -0.37 -10.15 -17.06
C GLU A 62 -0.09 -11.54 -17.65
#